data_AF-A0A843XE37-F1
#
_entry.id   AF-A0A843XE37-F1
#
_cell.length_a   1.000
_cell.length_b   1.000
_cell.length_c   1.000
_cell.angle_alpha   90.00
_cell.angle_beta   90.00
_cell.angle_gamma   90.00
#
_symmetry.space_group_name_H-M   'P 1'
#
loop_
_entity.id
_entity.type
_entity.pdbx_description
1 polymer ?
#
loop_
_entity_poly.entity_id
_entity_poly.type
_entity_poly.pdbx_seq_one_letter_code
_entity_poly.pdbx_strand_id
1 'polypeptide(L)'
;MECVCHTIKLGAVGKLPYEICMEMYEQVMICFVASALNGNDELFTIAFAIADSETYENWKWFLNNLKKALLSGRRTVFISDRAKDLKEAVPEIFPMDHHGYCLRHIKANFMTEAAARYRKALKDSMVKTLNKVAFALNESEYVAALTEMERKSPEAKDWILRNDVEHWANTQFPGERTLWSDGDHWLSTAVSLVSTTTDFLLFCQNLVV
;
A
#
# COMPACT_ATOMS: atom_id res chain seq x y z
N MET A 1 -19.09 -21.10 -0.42
CA MET A 1 -18.07 -21.25 -1.47
C MET A 1 -16.73 -21.32 -0.77
N GLU A 2 -15.90 -22.31 -1.11
CA GLU A 2 -14.62 -22.58 -0.44
C GLU A 2 -13.57 -21.57 -0.93
N CYS A 3 -13.24 -20.58 -0.10
CA CYS A 3 -12.05 -19.76 -0.31
C CYS A 3 -10.82 -20.64 -0.07
N VAL A 4 -10.00 -20.87 -1.10
CA VAL A 4 -8.79 -21.69 -0.99
C VAL A 4 -7.59 -20.77 -0.72
N CYS A 5 -7.00 -20.87 0.47
CA CYS A 5 -5.74 -20.20 0.81
C CYS A 5 -4.59 -21.14 0.47
N HIS A 6 -3.77 -20.77 -0.51
CA HIS A 6 -2.53 -21.49 -0.77
C HIS A 6 -1.36 -20.76 -0.09
N THR A 7 -0.80 -21.36 0.96
CA THR A 7 0.46 -20.93 1.55
C THR A 7 1.60 -21.57 0.75
N ILE A 8 2.03 -20.93 -0.34
CA ILE A 8 3.16 -21.46 -1.11
C ILE A 8 4.45 -20.93 -0.47
N LYS A 9 5.22 -21.82 0.18
CA LYS A 9 6.68 -21.61 0.28
C LYS A 9 7.21 -21.68 -1.14
N LEU A 10 7.38 -20.53 -1.82
CA LEU A 10 7.92 -20.47 -3.17
C LEU A 10 9.43 -20.76 -3.13
N GLY A 11 9.76 -22.02 -2.88
CA GLY A 11 10.92 -22.67 -3.48
C GLY A 11 10.42 -23.44 -4.69
N ALA A 12 10.73 -22.96 -5.89
CA ALA A 12 10.64 -23.70 -7.16
C ALA A 12 9.27 -23.87 -7.85
N VAL A 13 8.43 -22.84 -7.95
CA VAL A 13 7.39 -22.81 -9.00
C VAL A 13 7.49 -21.49 -9.78
N GLY A 14 7.97 -21.57 -11.02
CA GLY A 14 8.25 -20.42 -11.89
C GLY A 14 7.02 -19.81 -12.58
N LYS A 15 5.86 -19.78 -11.92
CA LYS A 15 4.65 -19.10 -12.42
C LYS A 15 4.23 -17.99 -11.45
N LEU A 16 3.86 -16.83 -11.98
CA LEU A 16 3.40 -15.69 -11.18
C LEU A 16 1.96 -15.93 -10.68
N PRO A 17 1.56 -15.41 -9.51
CA PRO A 17 0.22 -15.64 -8.95
C PRO A 17 -0.94 -15.30 -9.91
N TYR A 18 -0.78 -14.31 -10.79
CA TYR A 18 -1.79 -13.96 -11.79
C TYR A 18 -1.96 -15.03 -12.88
N GLU A 19 -0.90 -15.78 -13.22
CA GLU A 19 -0.95 -16.85 -14.22
C GLU A 19 -1.78 -18.02 -13.70
N ILE A 20 -1.71 -18.27 -12.40
CA ILE A 20 -2.58 -19.22 -11.70
C ILE A 20 -4.03 -18.73 -11.69
N CYS A 21 -4.27 -17.43 -11.42
CA CYS A 21 -5.62 -16.86 -11.45
C CYS A 21 -6.29 -16.92 -12.82
N MET A 22 -5.55 -16.62 -13.90
CA MET A 22 -6.08 -16.58 -15.27
C MET A 22 -6.40 -17.96 -15.84
N GLU A 23 -5.75 -19.02 -15.34
CA GLU A 23 -5.99 -20.40 -15.79
C GLU A 23 -7.25 -21.03 -15.15
N MET A 24 -7.91 -20.39 -14.17
CA MET A 24 -8.91 -21.07 -13.34
C MET A 24 -10.40 -20.82 -13.65
N TYR A 25 -10.91 -19.64 -14.07
CA TYR A 25 -12.37 -19.45 -14.25
C TYR A 25 -12.82 -18.31 -15.21
N GLU A 26 -14.00 -18.47 -15.85
CA GLU A 26 -14.70 -17.48 -16.71
C GLU A 26 -15.42 -16.34 -15.94
N GLN A 27 -15.27 -16.29 -14.61
CA GLN A 27 -15.89 -15.26 -13.75
C GLN A 27 -14.86 -14.26 -13.24
N VAL A 28 -15.28 -13.01 -13.02
CA VAL A 28 -14.43 -11.94 -12.45
C VAL A 28 -14.15 -12.27 -10.99
N MET A 29 -13.08 -13.02 -10.74
CA MET A 29 -12.58 -13.31 -9.40
C MET A 29 -11.59 -12.23 -8.97
N ILE A 30 -11.56 -11.94 -7.68
CA ILE A 30 -10.62 -11.03 -7.02
C ILE A 30 -9.45 -11.85 -6.47
N CYS A 31 -8.22 -11.35 -6.66
CA CYS A 31 -7.02 -11.95 -6.10
C CYS A 31 -6.48 -11.05 -4.98
N PHE A 32 -6.52 -11.53 -3.74
CA PHE A 32 -5.83 -10.87 -2.64
C PHE A 32 -4.38 -11.33 -2.62
N VAL A 33 -3.45 -10.39 -2.50
CA VAL A 33 -2.02 -10.68 -2.43
C VAL A 33 -1.40 -9.95 -1.26
N ALA A 34 -0.65 -10.69 -0.43
CA ALA A 34 0.22 -10.17 0.60
C ALA A 34 1.68 -10.42 0.21
N SER A 35 2.45 -9.35 0.00
CA SER A 35 3.87 -9.44 -0.37
C SER A 35 4.75 -8.64 0.58
N ALA A 36 6.01 -9.04 0.75
CA ALA A 36 6.96 -8.46 1.68
C ALA A 36 8.33 -8.21 1.09
N LEU A 37 9.10 -7.32 1.72
CA LEU A 37 10.50 -7.12 1.42
C LEU A 37 11.36 -8.07 2.26
N ASN A 38 12.34 -8.70 1.63
CA ASN A 38 13.39 -9.43 2.34
C ASN A 38 14.55 -8.48 2.71
N GLY A 39 15.59 -8.98 3.38
CA GLY A 39 16.76 -8.19 3.77
C GLY A 39 17.62 -7.65 2.59
N ASN A 40 17.28 -8.01 1.35
CA ASN A 40 17.91 -7.52 0.13
C ASN A 40 17.01 -6.51 -0.62
N ASP A 41 15.95 -6.01 0.02
CA ASP A 41 14.93 -5.14 -0.59
C ASP A 41 14.18 -5.76 -1.78
N GLU A 42 14.16 -7.10 -1.86
CA GLU A 42 13.42 -7.81 -2.90
C GLU A 42 12.01 -8.13 -2.43
N LEU A 43 11.03 -7.89 -3.30
CA LEU A 43 9.63 -8.22 -3.04
C LEU A 43 9.37 -9.72 -3.22
N PHE A 44 8.76 -10.36 -2.24
CA PHE A 44 8.33 -11.76 -2.30
C PHE A 44 6.90 -11.93 -1.77
N THR A 45 6.12 -12.83 -2.37
CA THR A 45 4.75 -13.09 -1.93
C THR A 45 4.73 -14.00 -0.70
N ILE A 46 4.04 -13.59 0.36
CA ILE A 46 3.82 -14.39 1.57
C ILE A 46 2.59 -15.28 1.40
N ALA A 47 1.50 -14.70 0.91
CA ALA A 47 0.22 -15.38 0.75
C ALA A 47 -0.59 -14.74 -0.38
N PHE A 48 -1.45 -15.54 -0.99
CA PHE A 48 -2.50 -15.06 -1.88
C PHE A 48 -3.78 -15.86 -1.66
N ALA A 49 -4.90 -15.25 -2.03
CA ALA A 49 -6.21 -15.90 -2.01
C ALA A 49 -7.04 -15.42 -3.19
N ILE A 50 -7.95 -16.27 -3.64
CA ILE A 50 -8.92 -15.93 -4.68
C ILE A 50 -10.30 -15.87 -4.03
N ALA A 51 -11.03 -14.78 -4.27
CA ALA A 51 -12.37 -14.54 -3.76
C ALA A 51 -13.31 -14.09 -4.88
N ASP A 52 -14.60 -14.17 -4.65
CA ASP A 52 -15.64 -13.71 -5.59
C ASP A 52 -15.77 -12.17 -5.63
N SER A 53 -15.32 -11.48 -4.58
CA SER A 53 -15.52 -10.04 -4.40
C SER A 53 -14.61 -9.45 -3.32
N GLU A 54 -14.34 -8.14 -3.41
CA GLU A 54 -13.69 -7.35 -2.36
C GLU A 54 -14.73 -6.94 -1.32
N THR A 55 -14.91 -7.79 -0.31
CA THR A 55 -15.80 -7.50 0.81
C THR A 55 -15.02 -7.55 2.11
N TYR A 56 -15.50 -6.83 3.11
CA TYR A 56 -14.97 -6.86 4.47
C TYR A 56 -14.80 -8.30 5.02
N GLU A 57 -15.78 -9.19 4.79
CA GLU A 57 -15.68 -10.59 5.24
C GLU A 57 -14.57 -11.36 4.53
N ASN A 58 -14.41 -11.15 3.22
CA ASN A 58 -13.35 -11.77 2.44
C ASN A 58 -11.95 -11.25 2.85
N TRP A 59 -11.82 -9.94 3.10
CA TRP A 59 -10.58 -9.35 3.64
C TRP A 59 -10.26 -9.89 5.04
N LYS A 60 -11.24 -9.92 5.92
CA LYS A 60 -11.09 -10.45 7.28
C LYS A 60 -10.67 -11.92 7.27
N TRP A 61 -11.26 -12.73 6.39
CA TRP A 61 -10.86 -14.13 6.22
C TRP A 61 -9.41 -14.24 5.72
N PHE A 62 -9.02 -13.44 4.71
CA PHE A 62 -7.66 -13.44 4.18
C PHE A 62 -6.64 -13.02 5.25
N LEU A 63 -6.89 -11.92 5.96
CA LEU A 63 -6.02 -11.39 7.02
C LEU A 63 -5.87 -12.37 8.19
N ASN A 64 -6.94 -13.06 8.58
CA ASN A 64 -6.87 -14.12 9.61
C ASN A 64 -5.98 -15.28 9.19
N ASN A 65 -5.99 -15.67 7.91
CA ASN A 65 -5.11 -16.72 7.41
C ASN A 65 -3.67 -16.23 7.25
N LEU A 66 -3.48 -14.99 6.78
CA LEU A 66 -2.18 -14.34 6.75
C LEU A 66 -1.55 -14.32 8.15
N LYS A 67 -2.30 -13.94 9.18
CA LYS A 67 -1.83 -13.92 10.57
C LYS A 67 -1.25 -15.26 11.05
N LYS A 68 -1.77 -16.39 10.57
CA LYS A 68 -1.25 -17.73 10.88
C LYS A 68 0.08 -18.02 10.18
N ALA A 69 0.31 -17.43 9.00
CA ALA A 69 1.54 -17.56 8.24
C ALA A 69 2.66 -16.64 8.74
N LEU A 70 2.30 -15.53 9.39
CA LEU A 70 3.26 -14.58 9.96
C LEU A 70 3.84 -15.10 11.27
N LEU A 71 5.15 -14.89 11.46
CA LEU A 71 5.84 -15.25 12.71
C LEU A 71 5.36 -14.34 13.85
N SER A 72 4.93 -14.95 14.95
CA SER A 72 4.48 -14.25 16.16
C SER A 72 5.60 -13.41 16.79
N GLY A 73 5.27 -12.19 17.23
CA GLY A 73 6.13 -11.37 18.10
C GLY A 73 6.92 -10.24 17.43
N ARG A 74 6.81 -10.07 16.10
CA ARG A 74 7.37 -8.91 15.40
C ARG A 74 6.27 -7.89 15.09
N ARG A 75 6.51 -6.62 15.42
CA ARG A 75 5.67 -5.52 14.95
C ARG A 75 5.81 -5.40 13.44
N THR A 76 4.69 -5.25 12.76
CA THR A 76 4.63 -5.11 11.31
C THR A 76 3.95 -3.81 10.92
N VAL A 77 4.38 -3.24 9.79
CA VAL A 77 3.63 -2.21 9.08
C VAL A 77 2.94 -2.82 7.87
N PHE A 78 1.62 -2.75 7.86
CA PHE A 78 0.79 -3.10 6.71
C PHE A 78 0.62 -1.88 5.82
N ILE A 79 0.85 -2.01 4.51
CA ILE A 79 0.59 -0.94 3.54
C ILE A 79 -0.42 -1.44 2.53
N SER A 80 -1.55 -0.78 2.41
CA SER A 80 -2.57 -1.15 1.41
C SER A 80 -3.12 0.09 0.72
N ASP A 81 -4.02 -0.10 -0.23
CA ASP A 81 -4.93 0.98 -0.61
C ASP A 81 -5.77 1.49 0.58
N ARG A 82 -6.57 2.52 0.31
CA ARG A 82 -7.51 3.15 1.24
C ARG A 82 -8.92 2.55 1.14
N ALA A 83 -9.07 1.31 0.68
CA ALA A 83 -10.37 0.66 0.65
C ALA A 83 -10.96 0.63 2.06
N LYS A 84 -12.26 0.97 2.16
CA LYS A 84 -12.98 1.06 3.43
C LYS A 84 -12.85 -0.24 4.23
N ASP A 85 -13.01 -1.36 3.55
CA ASP A 85 -12.99 -2.69 4.16
C ASP A 85 -11.62 -3.04 4.76
N LEU A 86 -10.52 -2.60 4.13
CA LEU A 86 -9.16 -2.78 4.66
C LEU A 86 -8.88 -1.86 5.85
N LYS A 87 -9.34 -0.60 5.79
CA LYS A 87 -9.24 0.35 6.92
C LYS A 87 -9.89 -0.19 8.19
N GLU A 88 -10.94 -1.00 8.05
CA GLU A 88 -11.65 -1.61 9.17
C GLU A 88 -11.01 -2.96 9.56
N ALA A 89 -10.70 -3.83 8.60
CA ALA A 89 -10.26 -5.20 8.88
C ALA A 89 -8.82 -5.29 9.41
N VAL A 90 -7.88 -4.46 8.95
CA VAL A 90 -6.48 -4.49 9.40
C VAL A 90 -6.34 -4.24 10.91
N PRO A 91 -6.86 -3.12 11.48
CA PRO A 91 -6.72 -2.86 12.91
C PRO A 91 -7.50 -3.86 13.78
N GLU A 92 -8.56 -4.49 13.26
CA GLU A 92 -9.26 -5.56 13.97
C GLU A 92 -8.42 -6.83 14.11
N ILE A 93 -7.78 -7.26 13.02
CA ILE A 93 -6.99 -8.52 13.02
C ILE A 93 -5.59 -8.32 13.58
N PHE A 94 -5.01 -7.13 13.38
CA PHE A 94 -3.66 -6.75 13.80
C PHE A 94 -3.66 -5.49 14.68
N PRO A 95 -4.28 -5.52 15.87
CA PRO A 95 -4.50 -4.32 16.71
C PRO A 95 -3.22 -3.69 17.27
N MET A 96 -2.10 -4.41 17.25
CA MET A 96 -0.80 -3.95 17.75
C MET A 96 0.15 -3.48 16.63
N ASP A 97 -0.25 -3.69 15.38
CA ASP A 97 0.53 -3.34 14.20
C ASP A 97 0.04 -2.01 13.61
N HIS A 98 0.87 -1.40 12.77
CA HIS A 98 0.51 -0.14 12.14
C HIS A 98 -0.01 -0.37 10.71
N HIS A 99 -1.02 0.40 10.33
CA HIS A 99 -1.58 0.39 8.98
C HIS A 99 -1.25 1.69 8.28
N GLY A 100 -0.40 1.64 7.27
CA GLY A 100 -0.10 2.74 6.38
C GLY A 100 -0.89 2.67 5.07
N TYR A 101 -1.09 3.82 4.44
CA TYR A 101 -1.69 3.90 3.12
C TYR A 101 -0.60 3.97 2.04
N CYS A 102 -0.89 3.27 0.94
CA CYS A 102 -0.04 3.21 -0.22
C CYS A 102 0.04 4.60 -0.87
N LEU A 103 1.24 5.16 -0.92
CA LEU A 103 1.46 6.50 -1.47
C LEU A 103 1.09 6.58 -2.96
N ARG A 104 1.18 5.47 -3.71
CA ARG A 104 0.72 5.40 -5.11
C ARG A 104 -0.77 5.73 -5.21
N HIS A 105 -1.59 5.13 -4.35
CA HIS A 105 -3.03 5.38 -4.30
C HIS A 105 -3.34 6.79 -3.78
N ILE A 106 -2.62 7.27 -2.76
CA ILE A 106 -2.73 8.67 -2.30
C ILE A 106 -2.46 9.65 -3.46
N LYS A 107 -1.41 9.43 -4.24
CA LYS A 107 -1.09 10.24 -5.43
C LYS A 107 -2.18 10.17 -6.48
N ALA A 108 -2.69 8.97 -6.77
CA ALA A 108 -3.78 8.78 -7.73
C ALA A 108 -5.02 9.58 -7.32
N ASN A 109 -5.47 9.42 -6.07
CA ASN A 109 -6.62 10.15 -5.53
C ASN A 109 -6.38 11.67 -5.52
N PHE A 110 -5.17 12.10 -5.13
CA PHE A 110 -4.80 13.51 -5.19
C PHE A 110 -4.91 14.06 -6.62
N MET A 111 -4.47 13.31 -7.63
CA MET A 111 -4.55 13.71 -9.03
C MET A 111 -5.99 13.80 -9.55
N THR A 112 -6.89 12.93 -9.08
CA THR A 112 -8.29 12.87 -9.51
C THR A 112 -9.23 13.78 -8.73
N GLU A 113 -8.86 14.19 -7.51
CA GLU A 113 -9.73 14.99 -6.63
C GLU A 113 -9.21 16.42 -6.46
N ALA A 114 -7.96 16.57 -6.00
CA ALA A 114 -7.40 17.89 -5.67
C ALA A 114 -6.77 18.56 -6.89
N ALA A 115 -6.08 17.77 -7.72
CA ALA A 115 -5.31 18.30 -8.83
C ALA A 115 -6.05 18.26 -10.18
N ALA A 116 -7.24 17.66 -10.24
CA ALA A 116 -7.93 17.28 -11.48
C ALA A 116 -8.04 18.40 -12.51
N ARG A 117 -8.36 19.62 -12.04
CA ARG A 117 -8.57 20.83 -12.86
C ARG A 117 -7.28 21.48 -13.37
N TYR A 118 -6.11 21.12 -12.83
CA TYR A 118 -4.86 21.77 -13.21
C TYR A 118 -4.25 21.17 -14.47
N ARG A 119 -3.43 21.98 -15.16
CA ARG A 119 -2.63 21.53 -16.30
C ARG A 119 -1.54 20.56 -15.84
N LYS A 120 -1.12 19.68 -16.75
CA LYS A 120 -0.11 18.62 -16.48
C LYS A 120 1.13 19.14 -15.75
N ALA A 121 1.76 20.21 -16.22
CA ALA A 121 2.97 20.75 -15.59
C ALA A 121 2.77 21.15 -14.11
N LEU A 122 1.60 21.73 -13.77
CA LEU A 122 1.27 22.08 -12.39
C LEU A 122 0.90 20.83 -11.59
N LYS A 123 0.14 19.88 -12.16
CA LYS A 123 -0.14 18.57 -11.53
C LYS A 123 1.16 17.86 -11.14
N ASP A 124 2.12 17.75 -12.05
CA ASP A 124 3.40 17.11 -11.81
C ASP A 124 4.19 17.83 -10.71
N SER A 125 4.16 19.17 -10.72
CA SER A 125 4.78 19.97 -9.66
C SER A 125 4.11 19.76 -8.30
N MET A 126 2.79 19.65 -8.24
CA MET A 126 2.05 19.37 -7.01
C MET A 126 2.34 17.96 -6.50
N VAL A 127 2.39 16.94 -7.37
CA VAL A 127 2.77 15.57 -6.98
C VAL A 127 4.19 15.52 -6.40
N LYS A 128 5.13 16.30 -6.96
CA LYS A 128 6.47 16.43 -6.36
C LYS A 128 6.43 17.05 -4.97
N THR A 129 5.61 18.07 -4.74
CA THR A 129 5.44 18.66 -3.41
C THR A 129 4.73 17.69 -2.45
N LEU A 130 3.75 16.92 -2.92
CA LEU A 130 3.10 15.85 -2.14
C LEU A 130 4.11 14.79 -1.69
N ASN A 131 5.08 14.42 -2.54
CA ASN A 131 6.19 13.55 -2.13
C ASN A 131 7.01 14.17 -0.99
N LYS A 132 7.33 15.47 -1.06
CA LYS A 132 8.06 16.14 0.02
C LYS A 132 7.28 16.07 1.35
N VAL A 133 5.96 16.24 1.30
CA VAL A 133 5.10 16.07 2.49
C VAL A 133 5.17 14.63 2.99
N ALA A 134 5.04 13.65 2.10
CA ALA A 134 5.01 12.23 2.48
C ALA A 134 6.33 11.74 3.09
N PHE A 135 7.47 12.24 2.58
CA PHE A 135 8.81 11.78 2.93
C PHE A 135 9.59 12.71 3.86
N ALA A 136 9.00 13.83 4.30
CA ALA A 136 9.62 14.70 5.29
C ALA A 136 10.11 13.89 6.50
N LEU A 137 11.33 14.14 6.94
CA LEU A 137 11.95 13.40 8.05
C LEU A 137 11.77 14.11 9.40
N ASN A 138 11.39 15.39 9.37
CA ASN A 138 11.18 16.21 10.54
C ASN A 138 10.07 17.25 10.31
N GLU A 139 9.56 17.81 11.41
CA GLU A 139 8.44 18.75 11.39
C GLU A 139 8.73 20.01 10.55
N SER A 140 9.98 20.48 10.55
CA SER A 140 10.38 21.66 9.77
C SER A 140 10.22 21.42 8.26
N GLU A 141 10.71 20.29 7.75
CA GLU A 141 10.54 19.89 6.34
C GLU A 141 9.07 19.67 5.98
N TYR A 142 8.31 19.06 6.88
CA TYR A 142 6.88 18.79 6.70
C TYR A 142 6.09 20.10 6.55
N VAL A 143 6.28 21.04 7.48
CA VAL A 143 5.65 22.37 7.45
C VAL A 143 6.09 23.17 6.22
N ALA A 144 7.37 23.11 5.84
CA ALA A 144 7.87 23.78 4.64
C ALA A 144 7.20 23.22 3.37
N ALA A 145 7.04 21.90 3.26
CA ALA A 145 6.39 21.25 2.13
C ALA A 145 4.89 21.59 2.05
N LEU A 146 4.18 21.64 3.19
CA LEU A 146 2.78 22.08 3.26
C LEU A 146 2.61 23.54 2.85
N THR A 147 3.52 24.41 3.30
CA THR A 147 3.54 25.83 2.92
C THR A 147 3.80 26.00 1.42
N GLU A 148 4.69 25.18 0.85
CA GLU A 148 4.91 25.15 -0.60
C GLU A 148 3.63 24.72 -1.35
N MET A 149 2.91 23.71 -0.85
CA MET A 149 1.64 23.27 -1.44
C MET A 149 0.57 24.37 -1.37
N GLU A 150 0.44 25.03 -0.22
CA GLU A 150 -0.50 26.15 -0.02
C GLU A 150 -0.30 27.28 -1.01
N ARG A 151 0.96 27.63 -1.28
CA ARG A 151 1.30 28.66 -2.26
C ARG A 151 0.91 28.26 -3.69
N LYS A 152 0.83 26.97 -3.99
CA LYS A 152 0.34 26.47 -5.29
C LYS A 152 -1.18 26.41 -5.33
N SER A 153 -1.81 25.89 -4.27
CA SER A 153 -3.25 25.76 -4.11
C SER A 153 -3.58 25.50 -2.63
N PRO A 154 -4.27 26.42 -1.94
CA PRO A 154 -4.76 26.20 -0.59
C PRO A 154 -5.66 24.95 -0.50
N GLU A 155 -6.50 24.72 -1.51
CA GLU A 155 -7.42 23.56 -1.54
C GLU A 155 -6.66 22.23 -1.60
N ALA A 156 -5.49 22.20 -2.23
CA ALA A 156 -4.64 21.02 -2.28
C ALA A 156 -3.98 20.72 -0.93
N LYS A 157 -3.56 21.76 -0.19
CA LYS A 157 -3.12 21.61 1.22
C LYS A 157 -4.28 21.11 2.09
N ASP A 158 -5.46 21.70 1.96
CA ASP A 158 -6.63 21.25 2.72
C ASP A 158 -6.98 19.81 2.40
N TRP A 159 -6.87 19.40 1.13
CA TRP A 159 -7.03 18.00 0.75
C TRP A 159 -6.02 17.11 1.47
N ILE A 160 -4.74 17.47 1.48
CA ILE A 160 -3.70 16.70 2.19
C ILE A 160 -4.09 16.48 3.65
N LEU A 161 -4.41 17.55 4.37
CA LEU A 161 -4.69 17.51 5.81
C LEU A 161 -5.97 16.73 6.16
N ARG A 162 -6.92 16.63 5.23
CA ARG A 162 -8.17 15.88 5.42
C ARG A 162 -8.10 14.40 5.03
N ASN A 163 -6.95 13.94 4.52
CA ASN A 163 -6.79 12.59 4.00
C ASN A 163 -5.83 11.76 4.85
N ASP A 164 -6.05 11.77 6.17
CA ASP A 164 -5.45 10.80 7.11
C ASP A 164 -3.91 10.77 7.03
N VAL A 165 -3.25 11.93 7.19
CA VAL A 165 -1.80 12.10 7.04
C VAL A 165 -0.98 11.17 7.95
N GLU A 166 -1.53 10.82 9.10
CA GLU A 166 -0.98 9.87 10.07
C GLU A 166 -0.84 8.44 9.55
N HIS A 167 -1.39 8.14 8.36
CA HIS A 167 -1.24 6.84 7.70
C HIS A 167 -0.24 6.86 6.52
N TRP A 168 0.24 8.02 6.06
CA TRP A 168 1.10 8.07 4.86
C TRP A 168 2.16 9.17 4.82
N ALA A 169 2.22 10.06 5.80
CA ALA A 169 3.31 11.00 5.98
C ALA A 169 4.26 10.51 7.06
N ASN A 170 5.56 10.42 6.76
CA ASN A 170 6.56 9.83 7.65
C ASN A 170 6.63 10.55 9.02
N THR A 171 6.54 11.87 9.04
CA THR A 171 6.56 12.65 10.30
C THR A 171 5.34 12.43 11.18
N GLN A 172 4.20 12.06 10.57
CA GLN A 172 2.93 11.89 11.27
C GLN A 172 2.64 10.42 11.59
N PHE A 173 3.33 9.49 10.93
CA PHE A 173 3.11 8.06 11.08
C PHE A 173 3.64 7.57 12.44
N PRO A 174 2.83 6.84 13.24
CA PRO A 174 3.23 6.41 14.59
C PRO A 174 4.29 5.30 14.61
N GLY A 175 4.58 4.66 13.48
CA GLY A 175 5.60 3.62 13.34
C GLY A 175 6.81 4.05 12.49
N GLU A 176 7.78 3.16 12.33
CA GLU A 176 8.88 3.38 11.38
C GLU A 176 8.43 3.00 9.96
N ARG A 177 8.30 3.99 9.08
CA ARG A 177 8.02 3.81 7.64
C ARG A 177 9.29 3.91 6.79
N THR A 178 10.45 4.12 7.39
CA THR A 178 11.69 4.64 6.75
C THR A 178 12.39 3.73 5.74
N LEU A 179 11.82 2.61 5.31
CA LEU A 179 12.36 1.80 4.21
C LEU A 179 11.93 2.28 2.81
N TRP A 180 11.03 3.27 2.70
CA TRP A 180 10.55 3.78 1.41
C TRP A 180 11.29 5.04 0.92
N SER A 181 12.37 5.46 1.57
CA SER A 181 13.01 6.76 1.32
C SER A 181 13.93 6.81 0.10
N ASP A 182 14.41 5.68 -0.43
CA ASP A 182 15.40 5.70 -1.51
C ASP A 182 14.77 5.47 -2.88
N GLY A 183 14.31 6.58 -3.47
CA GLY A 183 14.31 6.78 -4.91
C GLY A 183 13.25 6.04 -5.72
N ASP A 184 12.91 6.60 -6.86
CA ASP A 184 11.95 6.12 -7.85
C ASP A 184 12.27 4.71 -8.44
N HIS A 185 13.22 3.96 -7.88
CA HIS A 185 13.65 2.67 -8.42
C HIS A 185 12.70 1.52 -8.07
N TRP A 186 12.20 1.41 -6.83
CA TRP A 186 11.35 0.28 -6.40
C TRP A 186 9.88 0.45 -6.80
N LEU A 187 9.35 1.69 -6.89
CA LEU A 187 8.02 1.92 -7.45
C LEU A 187 7.97 1.42 -8.88
N SER A 188 8.99 1.66 -9.71
CA SER A 188 8.95 1.26 -11.12
C SER A 188 8.98 -0.26 -11.35
N THR A 189 9.78 -1.01 -10.57
CA THR A 189 9.92 -2.47 -10.73
C THR A 189 8.72 -3.24 -10.15
N ALA A 190 8.15 -2.78 -9.03
CA ALA A 190 6.89 -3.33 -8.52
C ALA A 190 5.70 -2.97 -9.44
N VAL A 191 5.75 -1.79 -10.09
CA VAL A 191 4.70 -1.30 -11.02
C VAL A 191 4.76 -1.96 -12.40
N SER A 192 5.92 -2.43 -12.88
CA SER A 192 6.01 -3.11 -14.18
C SER A 192 5.49 -4.56 -14.16
N LEU A 193 5.45 -5.20 -12.99
CA LEU A 193 4.97 -6.58 -12.85
C LEU A 193 3.46 -6.69 -12.63
N VAL A 194 2.77 -5.56 -12.39
CA VAL A 194 1.34 -5.60 -12.13
C VAL A 194 0.57 -4.48 -12.82
N SER A 195 0.14 -4.78 -14.05
CA SER A 195 -0.84 -3.97 -14.75
C SER A 195 -2.27 -4.44 -14.45
N THR A 196 -3.10 -3.48 -14.06
CA THR A 196 -4.53 -3.30 -14.41
C THR A 196 -5.69 -3.99 -13.68
N THR A 197 -5.56 -4.92 -12.73
CA THR A 197 -6.79 -5.54 -12.13
C THR A 197 -6.69 -6.07 -10.69
N THR A 198 -5.79 -5.58 -9.84
CA THR A 198 -5.62 -6.18 -8.49
C THR A 198 -5.36 -5.14 -7.40
N ASP A 199 -6.11 -5.20 -6.31
CA ASP A 199 -5.84 -4.47 -5.07
C ASP A 199 -4.79 -5.24 -4.24
N PHE A 200 -3.77 -4.53 -3.75
CA PHE A 200 -2.58 -5.12 -3.13
C PHE A 200 -2.45 -4.72 -1.67
N LEU A 201 -2.12 -5.71 -0.84
CA LEU A 201 -1.59 -5.51 0.50
C LEU A 201 -0.07 -5.74 0.45
N LEU A 202 0.68 -4.66 0.53
CA LEU A 202 2.13 -4.66 0.67
C LEU A 202 2.48 -4.70 2.16
N PHE A 203 2.89 -5.85 2.63
CA PHE A 203 3.42 -6.08 3.97
C PHE A 203 4.88 -5.60 4.00
N CYS A 204 5.31 -4.87 5.02
CA CYS A 204 6.74 -4.66 5.23
C CYS A 204 7.12 -5.32 6.55
N GLN A 205 7.74 -6.51 6.46
CA GLN A 205 8.48 -7.06 7.60
C GLN A 205 9.90 -6.53 7.53
N ASN A 206 10.37 -5.93 8.62
CA ASN A 206 11.80 -5.83 8.86
C ASN A 206 12.34 -7.26 9.08
N LEU A 207 12.74 -7.93 8.00
CA LEU A 207 13.56 -9.13 8.04
C LEU A 207 15.02 -8.69 8.17
N VAL A 208 15.40 -8.32 9.39
CA VAL A 208 16.81 -8.43 9.77
C VAL A 208 17.07 -9.92 9.95
N VAL A 209 17.87 -10.49 9.06
CA VAL A 209 18.55 -11.78 9.28
C VAL A 209 19.87 -11.48 9.97
#